data_AF-A0A1A6HEP8-F1
#
_entry.id   AF-A0A1A6HEP8-F1
#
_cell.length_a   1.000
_cell.length_b   1.000
_cell.length_c   1.000
_cell.angle_alpha   90.00
_cell.angle_beta   90.00
_cell.angle_gamma   90.00
#
_symmetry.space_group_name_H-M   'P 1'
#
loop_
_entity.id
_entity.type
_entity.pdbx_description
1 polymer ?
#
loop_
_entity_poly.entity_id
_entity_poly.type
_entity_poly.pdbx_seq_one_letter_code
_entity_poly.pdbx_strand_id
1 'polypeptide(L)'
;TYEQRKVVEFTCQTAFFISIVIVQWADLIICKTRRNSLFKQGMKNKVLLFGIFEETFLAAFLSYTPGMDVSLRMYPLKINWWFCALPYSILIFIYDEVRKLIIRRRPGASDPNYVLLFTYISF
;
A
#
# COMPACT_ATOMS: atom_id res chain seq x y z
N THR A 1 32.32 5.92 -8.14
CA THR A 1 33.13 5.14 -7.17
C THR A 1 32.31 3.99 -6.60
N TYR A 2 32.92 2.87 -6.22
CA TYR A 2 32.23 1.64 -5.77
C TYR A 2 31.28 1.88 -4.57
N GLU A 3 31.73 2.70 -3.61
CA GLU A 3 30.93 3.12 -2.44
C GLU A 3 29.63 3.84 -2.80
N GLN A 4 29.64 4.70 -3.83
CA GLN A 4 28.43 5.41 -4.26
C GLN A 4 27.36 4.45 -4.80
N ARG A 5 27.76 3.34 -5.44
CA ARG A 5 26.83 2.34 -5.96
C ARG A 5 26.13 1.59 -4.83
N LYS A 6 26.88 1.23 -3.78
CA LYS A 6 26.37 0.59 -2.55
C LYS A 6 25.34 1.46 -1.83
N VAL A 7 25.62 2.76 -1.69
CA VAL A 7 24.68 3.71 -1.04
C VAL A 7 23.35 3.78 -1.80
N VAL A 8 23.40 3.84 -3.13
CA VAL A 8 22.19 3.85 -3.97
C VAL A 8 21.43 2.53 -3.88
N GLU A 9 22.14 1.39 -3.89
CA GLU A 9 21.53 0.06 -3.76
C GLU A 9 20.71 -0.07 -2.47
N PHE A 10 21.29 0.31 -1.33
CA PHE A 10 20.62 0.26 -0.03
C PHE A 10 19.49 1.27 0.11
N THR A 11 19.65 2.46 -0.47
CA THR A 11 18.58 3.45 -0.56
C THR A 11 17.39 2.90 -1.35
N CYS A 12 17.66 2.19 -2.46
CA CYS A 12 16.62 1.59 -3.30
C CYS A 12 15.89 0.44 -2.60
N GLN A 13 16.61 -0.43 -1.89
CA GLN A 13 16.00 -1.50 -1.08
C GLN A 13 15.06 -0.95 -0.01
N THR A 14 15.49 0.10 0.68
CA THR A 14 14.64 0.76 1.68
C THR A 14 13.42 1.43 1.02
N ALA A 15 13.61 2.03 -0.16
CA ALA A 15 12.52 2.73 -0.86
C ALA A 15 11.48 1.74 -1.38
N PHE A 16 11.92 0.57 -1.84
CA PHE A 16 11.06 -0.53 -2.23
C PHE A 16 10.23 -1.05 -1.06
N PHE A 17 10.84 -1.24 0.11
CA PHE A 17 10.13 -1.64 1.33
C PHE A 17 9.04 -0.62 1.73
N ILE A 18 9.37 0.67 1.76
CA ILE A 18 8.38 1.72 2.08
C ILE A 18 7.25 1.76 1.04
N SER A 19 7.59 1.53 -0.23
CA SER A 19 6.59 1.45 -1.30
C SER A 19 5.63 0.29 -1.08
N ILE A 20 6.13 -0.88 -0.64
CA ILE A 20 5.30 -2.03 -0.27
C ILE A 20 4.33 -1.67 0.88
N VAL A 21 4.81 -1.00 1.92
CA VAL A 21 3.96 -0.58 3.07
C VAL A 21 2.85 0.37 2.61
N ILE A 22 3.15 1.33 1.73
CA ILE A 22 2.15 2.28 1.21
C ILE A 22 1.12 1.59 0.32
N VAL A 23 1.54 0.60 -0.47
CA VAL A 23 0.61 -0.23 -1.26
C VAL A 23 -0.29 -1.04 -0.32
N GLN A 24 0.24 -1.62 0.77
CA GLN A 24 -0.56 -2.33 1.77
C GLN A 24 -1.64 -1.44 2.40
N TRP A 25 -1.36 -0.16 2.66
CA TRP A 25 -2.40 0.77 3.13
C TRP A 25 -3.58 0.85 2.15
N ALA A 26 -3.30 0.93 0.84
CA ALA A 26 -4.34 0.99 -0.18
C ALA A 26 -5.11 -0.34 -0.26
N ASP A 27 -4.39 -1.46 -0.25
CA ASP A 27 -4.97 -2.80 -0.32
C ASP A 27 -5.86 -3.12 0.88
N LEU A 28 -5.44 -2.76 2.10
CA LEU A 28 -6.25 -2.92 3.31
C LEU A 28 -7.57 -2.15 3.20
N ILE A 29 -7.51 -0.91 2.70
CA ILE A 29 -8.69 -0.06 2.49
C ILE A 29 -9.64 -0.66 1.44
N ILE A 30 -9.09 -1.21 0.36
CA ILE A 30 -9.85 -1.83 -0.74
C ILE A 30 -10.49 -3.15 -0.29
N CYS A 31 -9.71 -4.04 0.33
CA CYS A 31 -10.17 -5.33 0.85
C CYS A 31 -11.31 -5.17 1.85
N LYS A 32 -11.36 -4.05 2.58
CA LYS A 32 -12.46 -3.75 3.50
C LYS A 32 -13.82 -3.58 2.79
N THR A 33 -13.85 -3.17 1.53
CA THR A 33 -15.08 -2.76 0.84
C THR A 33 -15.31 -3.50 -0.47
N ARG A 34 -15.82 -4.75 -0.40
CA ARG A 34 -16.12 -5.56 -1.62
C ARG A 34 -17.20 -5.03 -2.56
N ARG A 35 -18.20 -4.30 -2.05
CA ARG A 35 -19.35 -3.81 -2.85
C ARG A 35 -19.83 -2.43 -2.47
N ASN A 36 -19.58 -1.99 -1.24
CA ASN A 36 -20.01 -0.69 -0.77
C ASN A 36 -18.89 0.34 -0.90
N SER A 37 -19.16 1.53 -1.46
CA SER A 37 -18.20 2.63 -1.50
C SER A 37 -17.78 3.03 -0.10
N LEU A 38 -16.48 3.33 0.07
CA LEU A 38 -15.89 3.72 1.35
C LEU A 38 -16.58 4.94 1.95
N PHE A 39 -16.98 5.89 1.12
CA PHE A 39 -17.68 7.10 1.54
C PHE A 39 -19.07 6.83 2.13
N LYS A 40 -19.76 5.78 1.66
CA LYS A 40 -21.08 5.40 2.21
C LYS A 40 -20.97 4.60 3.49
N GLN A 41 -19.94 3.77 3.62
CA GLN A 41 -19.79 2.87 4.77
C GLN A 41 -19.10 3.55 5.97
N GLY A 42 -18.19 4.48 5.70
CA GLY A 42 -17.40 5.19 6.71
C GLY A 42 -16.32 4.30 7.37
N MET A 43 -15.27 4.94 7.91
CA MET A 43 -14.15 4.27 8.59
C MET A 43 -14.46 3.94 10.06
N LYS A 44 -15.52 3.15 10.32
CA LYS A 44 -15.88 2.77 11.71
C LYS A 44 -15.08 1.59 12.29
N ASN A 45 -14.25 0.94 11.47
CA ASN A 45 -13.51 -0.24 11.91
C ASN A 45 -12.19 0.12 12.60
N LYS A 46 -12.23 0.15 13.93
CA LYS A 46 -11.05 0.41 14.76
C LYS A 46 -9.93 -0.61 14.54
N VAL A 47 -10.25 -1.88 14.24
CA VAL A 47 -9.24 -2.92 13.98
C VAL A 47 -8.43 -2.64 12.71
N LEU A 48 -9.07 -2.11 11.67
CA LEU A 48 -8.37 -1.75 10.43
C LEU A 48 -7.46 -0.53 10.63
N LEU A 49 -7.95 0.47 11.35
CA LEU A 49 -7.16 1.66 11.67
C LEU A 49 -5.94 1.29 12.54
N PHE A 50 -6.13 0.35 13.48
CA PHE A 50 -5.03 -0.20 14.27
C PHE A 50 -4.02 -0.96 13.42
N GLY A 51 -4.47 -1.77 12.44
CA GLY A 51 -3.57 -2.45 11.51
C GLY A 51 -2.70 -1.49 10.69
N ILE A 52 -3.30 -0.45 10.10
CA ILE A 52 -2.54 0.58 9.37
C ILE A 52 -1.54 1.28 10.30
N PHE A 53 -1.93 1.57 11.55
CA PHE A 53 -1.05 2.20 12.52
C PHE A 53 0.13 1.29 12.90
N GLU A 54 -0.13 0.00 13.12
CA GLU A 54 0.88 -0.99 13.49
C GLU A 54 1.87 -1.23 12.35
N GLU A 55 1.39 -1.33 11.10
CA GLU A 55 2.26 -1.40 9.91
C GLU A 55 3.15 -0.16 9.77
N THR A 56 2.56 1.03 9.95
CA THR A 56 3.32 2.29 9.89
C THR A 56 4.38 2.33 10.99
N PHE A 57 4.03 1.88 12.19
CA PHE A 57 4.92 1.83 13.33
C PHE A 57 6.07 0.85 13.11
N LEU A 58 5.79 -0.35 12.63
CA LEU A 58 6.82 -1.33 12.26
C LEU A 58 7.72 -0.80 11.15
N ALA A 59 7.15 -0.18 10.12
CA ALA A 59 7.93 0.40 9.02
C ALA A 59 8.86 1.52 9.50
N ALA A 60 8.36 2.41 10.36
CA ALA A 60 9.16 3.47 10.96
C ALA A 60 10.23 2.89 11.90
N PHE A 61 9.89 1.91 12.73
CA PHE A 61 10.83 1.23 13.61
C PHE A 61 11.96 0.57 12.80
N LEU A 62 11.63 -0.25 11.81
CA LEU A 62 12.62 -0.91 10.94
C LEU A 62 13.47 0.10 10.14
N SER A 63 12.91 1.24 9.74
CA SER A 63 13.64 2.25 8.95
C SER A 63 14.55 3.15 9.79
N TYR A 64 14.24 3.37 11.08
CA TYR A 64 14.94 4.34 11.93
C TYR A 64 15.68 3.72 13.12
N THR A 65 15.49 2.43 13.43
CA THR A 65 16.23 1.75 14.50
C THR A 65 17.68 1.47 14.04
N PRO A 66 18.70 1.94 14.78
CA PRO A 66 20.10 1.69 14.45
C PRO A 66 20.45 0.20 14.61
N GLY A 67 21.16 -0.39 13.63
CA GLY A 67 21.44 -1.83 13.56
C GLY A 67 20.74 -2.55 12.39
N MET A 68 19.70 -1.94 11.83
CA MET A 68 19.00 -2.44 10.64
C MET A 68 19.78 -2.23 9.33
N ASP A 69 20.79 -1.36 9.35
CA ASP A 69 21.79 -1.19 8.29
C ASP A 69 22.72 -2.41 8.15
N VAL A 70 22.91 -3.19 9.22
CA VAL A 70 23.71 -4.42 9.20
C VAL A 70 22.82 -5.64 8.92
N SER A 71 21.60 -5.71 9.50
CA SER A 71 20.68 -6.83 9.30
C SER A 71 19.91 -6.80 7.98
N LEU A 72 19.34 -5.66 7.60
CA LEU A 72 18.53 -5.50 6.38
C LEU A 72 19.14 -4.55 5.35
N ARG A 73 20.30 -3.93 5.64
CA ARG A 73 20.96 -2.95 4.77
C ARG A 73 20.06 -1.78 4.39
N MET A 74 19.26 -1.33 5.36
CA MET A 74 18.37 -0.20 5.18
C MET A 74 19.06 1.10 5.59
N TYR A 75 18.96 2.12 4.74
CA TYR A 75 19.45 3.47 5.04
C TYR A 75 18.27 4.39 5.37
N PRO A 76 18.44 5.33 6.32
CA PRO A 76 17.39 6.26 6.68
C PRO A 76 16.97 7.09 5.47
N LEU A 77 15.74 6.86 5.01
CA LEU A 77 15.17 7.55 3.86
C LEU A 77 14.64 8.93 4.24
N LYS A 78 14.89 9.90 3.35
CA LYS A 78 14.26 11.21 3.43
C LYS A 78 12.76 11.08 3.21
N ILE A 79 11.98 11.88 3.93
CA ILE A 79 10.51 11.94 3.84
C ILE A 79 10.00 12.13 2.40
N ASN A 80 10.76 12.79 1.52
CA ASN A 80 10.40 12.96 0.11
C ASN A 80 10.13 11.63 -0.63
N TRP A 81 10.78 10.54 -0.22
CA TRP A 81 10.58 9.22 -0.82
C TRP A 81 9.23 8.59 -0.42
N TRP A 82 8.70 8.92 0.76
CA TRP A 82 7.36 8.51 1.16
C TRP A 82 6.29 9.11 0.25
N PHE A 83 6.49 10.38 -0.16
CA PHE A 83 5.58 11.05 -1.10
C PHE A 83 5.60 10.46 -2.51
N CYS A 84 6.62 9.69 -2.89
CA CYS A 84 6.71 9.10 -4.22
C CYS A 84 5.67 7.99 -4.44
N ALA A 85 5.31 7.25 -3.38
CA ALA A 85 4.33 6.15 -3.45
C ALA A 85 2.89 6.61 -3.16
N LEU A 86 2.70 7.79 -2.56
CA LEU A 86 1.39 8.43 -2.38
C LEU A 86 0.55 8.56 -3.67
N PRO A 87 1.07 9.05 -4.82
CA PRO A 87 0.28 9.13 -6.05
C PRO A 87 -0.19 7.76 -6.55
N TYR A 88 0.60 6.71 -6.35
CA TYR A 88 0.21 5.34 -6.69
C TYR A 88 -0.93 4.84 -5.81
N SER A 89 -0.87 5.09 -4.50
CA SER A 89 -1.95 4.76 -3.56
C SER A 89 -3.27 5.45 -3.93
N ILE A 90 -3.22 6.73 -4.31
CA ILE A 90 -4.39 7.49 -4.77
C ILE A 90 -4.97 6.89 -6.06
N LEU A 91 -4.11 6.51 -7.01
CA LEU A 91 -4.54 5.92 -8.28
C LEU A 91 -5.26 4.58 -8.06
N ILE A 92 -4.72 3.72 -7.20
CA ILE A 92 -5.34 2.44 -6.83
C ILE A 92 -6.71 2.67 -6.17
N PHE A 93 -6.80 3.65 -5.26
CA PHE A 93 -8.06 4.03 -4.62
C PHE A 93 -9.13 4.50 -5.64
N ILE A 94 -8.76 5.38 -6.57
CA ILE A 94 -9.68 5.87 -7.62
C ILE A 94 -10.13 4.71 -8.51
N TYR A 95 -9.19 3.86 -8.93
CA TYR A 95 -9.47 2.69 -9.75
C TYR A 95 -10.49 1.76 -9.09
N ASP A 96 -10.31 1.45 -7.80
CA ASP A 96 -11.22 0.57 -7.06
C ASP A 96 -12.62 1.19 -6.85
N GLU A 97 -12.71 2.49 -6.53
CA GLU A 97 -14.01 3.17 -6.42
C GLU A 97 -14.75 3.22 -7.77
N VAL A 98 -14.05 3.45 -8.88
CA VAL A 98 -14.63 3.40 -10.23
C VAL A 98 -15.10 1.97 -10.56
N ARG A 99 -14.31 0.94 -10.26
CA ARG A 99 -14.68 -0.46 -10.43
C ARG A 99 -15.95 -0.79 -9.65
N LYS A 100 -16.01 -0.42 -8.37
CA LYS A 100 -17.19 -0.63 -7.49
C LYS A 100 -18.41 0.12 -8.02
N LEU A 101 -18.24 1.31 -8.60
CA LEU A 101 -19.32 2.08 -9.23
C LEU A 101 -19.88 1.37 -10.47
N ILE A 102 -19.02 0.81 -11.32
CA ILE A 102 -19.43 0.07 -12.53
C ILE A 102 -20.21 -1.19 -12.15
N ILE A 103 -19.72 -1.98 -11.18
CA ILE A 103 -20.40 -3.20 -10.70
C ILE A 103 -21.79 -2.88 -10.14
N ARG A 104 -21.94 -1.76 -9.43
CA ARG A 104 -23.24 -1.30 -8.92
C ARG A 104 -24.21 -0.86 -10.02
N ARG A 105 -23.70 -0.33 -11.14
CA ARG A 105 -24.52 0.13 -12.28
C ARG A 105 -24.86 -0.96 -13.27
N ARG A 106 -24.11 -2.07 -13.33
CA ARG A 106 -24.33 -3.19 -14.26
C ARG A 106 -24.38 -4.54 -13.52
N PRO A 107 -25.57 -5.06 -13.15
CA PRO A 107 -25.69 -6.31 -12.39
C PRO A 107 -25.17 -7.55 -13.14
N GLY A 108 -25.15 -7.55 -14.48
CA GLY A 108 -24.61 -8.63 -15.31
C GLY A 108 -23.08 -8.76 -15.36
N ALA A 109 -22.32 -7.79 -14.82
CA ALA A 109 -20.87 -7.89 -14.66
C ALA A 109 -20.46 -8.51 -13.30
N SER A 110 -21.44 -9.03 -12.55
CA SER A 110 -21.24 -9.71 -11.26
C SER A 110 -20.80 -11.17 -11.39
N ASP A 111 -20.33 -11.59 -12.55
CA ASP A 111 -19.78 -12.92 -12.74
C ASP A 111 -18.58 -13.11 -11.79
N PRO A 112 -18.61 -14.14 -10.93
CA PRO A 112 -17.58 -14.34 -9.90
C PRO A 112 -16.17 -14.48 -10.49
N ASN A 113 -16.06 -14.91 -11.74
CA ASN A 113 -14.79 -15.06 -12.45
C ASN A 113 -14.09 -13.71 -12.71
N TYR A 114 -14.79 -12.64 -13.06
CA TYR A 114 -14.17 -11.32 -13.30
C TYR A 114 -13.80 -10.61 -12.00
N VAL A 115 -14.56 -10.85 -10.93
CA VAL A 115 -14.27 -10.28 -9.62
C VAL A 115 -13.03 -10.93 -9.02
N LEU A 116 -12.90 -12.26 -9.15
CA LEU A 116 -11.75 -13.03 -8.69
C LEU A 116 -10.50 -12.76 -9.52
N LEU A 117 -10.58 -12.68 -10.86
CA LEU A 117 -9.41 -12.43 -11.72
C LEU A 117 -8.76 -11.07 -11.43
N PHE A 118 -9.56 -10.02 -11.25
CA PHE A 118 -9.04 -8.68 -10.94
C PHE A 118 -8.49 -8.55 -9.51
N THR A 119 -9.07 -9.26 -8.54
CA THR A 119 -8.52 -9.27 -7.18
C THR A 119 -7.24 -10.11 -7.10
N TYR A 120 -7.13 -11.22 -7.86
CA TYR A 120 -5.92 -12.04 -7.92
C TYR A 120 -4.76 -11.40 -8.70
N ILE A 121 -5.03 -10.56 -9.68
CA ILE A 121 -3.99 -9.85 -10.47
C ILE A 121 -3.42 -8.63 -9.71
N SER A 122 -4.12 -8.16 -8.66
CA SER A 122 -3.66 -7.06 -7.82
C SER A 122 -2.83 -7.49 -6.59
N PHE A 123 -2.59 -8.79 -6.39
CA PHE A 123 -1.68 -9.35 -5.37
C PHE A 123 -0.37 -9.83 -5.99
#